data_AF-A0A8S7CVV3-F1
#
_entry.id   AF-A0A8S7CVV3-F1
#
_cell.length_a   1.000
_cell.length_b   1.000
_cell.length_c   1.000
_cell.angle_alpha   90.00
_cell.angle_beta   90.00
_cell.angle_gamma   90.00
#
_symmetry.space_group_name_H-M   'P 1'
#
loop_
_entity.id
_entity.type
_entity.pdbx_description
1 polymer ?
#
loop_
_entity_poly.entity_id
_entity_poly.type
_entity_poly.pdbx_seq_one_letter_code
_entity_poly.pdbx_strand_id
1 'polypeptide(L)'
;MLSPIRTTFHNSVNIVQSSPCQTVSFAGKEYELKVIDEKTPILFQWFEPNPERYKKDEVPIVNTKQHPYLDNVTNAARIESDRMIGIFVDGDFSVNQKTAFSKLERDFENVMIIYREDVDFSMYDRKLSDIYHDIICEQRLRTEDKRDEYLLNLLEKELREISKAQDSLISMYAKKRNHAWFDFFRNLALLKAGEIF
;
A
#
# COMPACT_ATOMS: atom_id res chain seq x y z
N MET A 1 2.76 21.83 -59.89
CA MET A 1 3.40 21.88 -58.56
C MET A 1 2.35 22.42 -57.59
N LEU A 2 1.86 21.57 -56.68
CA LEU A 2 0.74 21.86 -55.80
C LEU A 2 1.29 22.00 -54.37
N SER A 3 1.03 23.16 -53.75
CA SER A 3 1.45 23.49 -52.40
C SER A 3 0.68 22.69 -51.35
N PRO A 4 1.28 22.31 -50.20
CA PRO A 4 0.57 21.56 -49.17
C PRO A 4 -0.34 22.49 -48.36
N ILE A 5 -1.61 22.09 -48.20
CA ILE A 5 -2.56 22.71 -47.28
C ILE A 5 -2.15 22.32 -45.85
N ARG A 6 -1.61 23.27 -45.09
CA ARG A 6 -1.45 23.13 -43.63
C ARG A 6 -2.82 23.31 -42.97
N THR A 7 -3.41 22.22 -42.50
CA THR A 7 -4.53 22.25 -41.57
C THR A 7 -4.01 22.59 -40.18
N THR A 8 -4.21 23.83 -39.75
CA THR A 8 -4.02 24.25 -38.36
C THR A 8 -5.17 23.72 -37.52
N PHE A 9 -4.91 22.70 -36.70
CA PHE A 9 -5.79 22.34 -35.60
C PHE A 9 -5.73 23.46 -34.56
N HIS A 10 -6.80 24.25 -34.48
CA HIS A 10 -7.02 25.10 -33.32
C HIS A 10 -7.39 24.21 -32.14
N ASN A 11 -6.39 23.86 -31.31
CA ASN A 11 -6.66 23.48 -29.93
C ASN A 11 -7.17 24.74 -29.22
N SER A 12 -8.49 24.93 -29.21
CA SER A 12 -9.13 25.75 -28.21
C SER A 12 -8.86 25.09 -26.86
N VAL A 13 -7.81 25.54 -26.19
CA VAL A 13 -7.57 25.25 -24.78
C VAL A 13 -8.78 25.79 -24.04
N ASN A 14 -9.73 24.91 -23.69
CA ASN A 14 -10.68 25.21 -22.63
C ASN A 14 -9.82 25.38 -21.38
N ILE A 15 -9.49 26.63 -21.06
CA ILE A 15 -8.98 27.01 -19.77
C ILE A 15 -10.11 26.68 -18.81
N VAL A 16 -10.07 25.48 -18.23
CA VAL A 16 -10.87 25.13 -17.08
C VAL A 16 -10.48 26.17 -16.03
N GLN A 17 -11.38 27.12 -15.78
CA GLN A 17 -11.23 28.08 -14.70
C GLN A 17 -11.02 27.25 -13.43
N SER A 18 -9.79 27.26 -12.90
CA SER A 18 -9.51 26.66 -11.61
C SER A 18 -10.42 27.34 -10.60
N SER A 19 -11.34 26.58 -10.00
CA SER A 19 -12.15 27.03 -8.88
C SER A 19 -11.26 27.73 -7.84
N PRO A 20 -11.72 28.81 -7.20
CA PRO A 20 -10.93 29.51 -6.19
C PRO A 20 -10.44 28.52 -5.13
N CYS A 21 -9.16 28.63 -4.74
CA CYS A 21 -8.54 27.77 -3.73
C CYS A 21 -9.35 27.85 -2.43
N GLN A 22 -10.08 26.77 -2.12
CA GLN A 22 -10.87 26.69 -0.90
C GLN A 22 -9.93 26.34 0.25
N THR A 23 -10.06 27.05 1.38
CA THR A 23 -9.29 26.77 2.58
C THR A 23 -10.21 26.33 3.72
N VAL A 24 -9.66 25.54 4.63
CA VAL A 24 -10.28 25.13 5.89
C VAL A 24 -9.31 25.41 7.03
N SER A 25 -9.82 25.62 8.24
CA SER A 25 -8.98 25.92 9.41
C SER A 25 -9.04 24.83 10.46
N PHE A 26 -7.89 24.47 11.03
CA PHE A 26 -7.78 23.63 12.22
C PHE A 26 -6.71 24.20 13.15
N ALA A 27 -7.01 24.29 14.45
CA ALA A 27 -6.11 24.85 15.47
C ALA A 27 -5.56 26.26 15.11
N GLY A 28 -6.38 27.11 14.49
CA GLY A 28 -6.00 28.46 14.09
C GLY A 28 -5.04 28.53 12.90
N LYS A 29 -4.75 27.41 12.23
CA LYS A 29 -3.97 27.36 11.00
C LYS A 29 -4.87 27.03 9.81
N GLU A 30 -4.67 27.75 8.70
CA GLU A 30 -5.36 27.48 7.43
C GLU A 30 -4.64 26.40 6.63
N TYR A 31 -5.43 25.58 5.94
CA TYR A 31 -5.00 24.51 5.06
C TYR A 31 -5.79 24.56 3.76
N GLU A 32 -5.11 24.36 2.64
CA GLU A 32 -5.74 24.29 1.33
C GLU A 32 -6.48 22.97 1.15
N LEU A 33 -7.72 23.03 0.65
CA LEU A 33 -8.40 21.88 0.09
C LEU A 33 -7.81 21.57 -1.29
N LYS A 34 -7.01 20.52 -1.37
CA LYS A 34 -6.43 20.04 -2.62
C LYS A 34 -7.34 19.04 -3.29
N VAL A 35 -7.51 19.20 -4.60
CA VAL A 35 -8.32 18.30 -5.42
C VAL A 35 -7.61 16.95 -5.55
N ILE A 36 -8.35 15.88 -5.28
CA ILE A 36 -8.02 14.52 -5.70
C ILE A 36 -8.97 14.22 -6.86
N ASP A 37 -8.43 14.14 -8.07
CA ASP A 37 -9.25 14.12 -9.27
C ASP A 37 -9.93 12.76 -9.50
N GLU A 38 -10.84 12.75 -10.48
CA GLU A 38 -11.59 11.56 -10.90
C GLU A 38 -10.71 10.49 -11.55
N LYS A 39 -9.40 10.72 -11.75
CA LYS A 39 -8.44 9.74 -12.28
C LYS A 39 -7.56 9.12 -11.21
N THR A 40 -7.58 9.66 -9.99
CA THR A 40 -6.84 9.10 -8.86
C THR A 40 -7.27 7.65 -8.65
N PRO A 41 -6.35 6.66 -8.64
CA PRO A 41 -6.74 5.26 -8.52
C PRO A 41 -7.34 4.93 -7.13
N ILE A 42 -8.10 3.84 -7.05
CA ILE A 42 -8.63 3.30 -5.79
C ILE A 42 -7.82 2.05 -5.44
N LEU A 43 -7.32 1.95 -4.22
CA LEU A 43 -6.54 0.81 -3.75
C LEU A 43 -7.30 0.07 -2.63
N PHE A 44 -7.64 -1.18 -2.87
CA PHE A 44 -8.06 -2.15 -1.85
C PHE A 44 -6.87 -3.01 -1.44
N GLN A 45 -6.95 -3.65 -0.28
CA GLN A 45 -5.90 -4.55 0.21
C GLN A 45 -6.49 -5.83 0.78
N TRP A 46 -5.86 -6.97 0.47
CA TRP A 46 -6.22 -8.27 1.02
C TRP A 46 -4.99 -9.14 1.25
N PHE A 47 -4.58 -9.25 2.52
CA PHE A 47 -3.47 -10.12 2.91
C PHE A 47 -4.03 -11.37 3.57
N GLU A 48 -3.81 -12.53 2.94
CA GLU A 48 -4.45 -13.79 3.30
C GLU A 48 -3.48 -14.69 4.07
N PRO A 49 -3.72 -14.95 5.37
CA PRO A 49 -2.87 -15.84 6.16
C PRO A 49 -3.10 -17.33 5.85
N ASN A 50 -4.28 -17.70 5.34
CA ASN A 50 -4.70 -19.09 5.16
C ASN A 50 -5.31 -19.31 3.76
N PRO A 51 -4.52 -19.20 2.68
CA PRO A 51 -5.04 -19.31 1.31
C PRO A 51 -5.64 -20.70 1.01
N GLU A 52 -5.31 -21.74 1.76
CA GLU A 52 -5.87 -23.09 1.62
C GLU A 52 -7.38 -23.18 1.91
N ARG A 53 -7.98 -22.16 2.54
CA ARG A 53 -9.41 -22.17 2.89
C ARG A 53 -10.35 -21.93 1.71
N TYR A 54 -9.83 -21.49 0.57
CA TYR A 54 -10.61 -21.26 -0.65
C TYR A 54 -10.66 -22.53 -1.49
N LYS A 55 -11.75 -22.72 -2.24
CA LYS A 55 -11.79 -23.86 -3.16
C LYS A 55 -10.82 -23.66 -4.31
N LYS A 56 -10.53 -24.76 -5.01
CA LYS A 56 -9.75 -24.73 -6.24
C LYS A 56 -10.38 -23.74 -7.23
N ASP A 57 -9.54 -22.90 -7.84
CA ASP A 57 -9.90 -21.89 -8.84
C ASP A 57 -10.76 -20.71 -8.33
N GLU A 58 -11.01 -20.61 -7.01
CA GLU A 58 -11.62 -19.42 -6.41
C GLU A 58 -10.56 -18.31 -6.19
N VAL A 59 -10.98 -17.06 -6.41
CA VAL A 59 -10.18 -15.88 -6.02
C VAL A 59 -10.04 -15.88 -4.50
N PRO A 60 -8.82 -15.84 -3.93
CA PRO A 60 -8.60 -16.01 -2.50
C PRO A 60 -8.85 -14.71 -1.71
N ILE A 61 -10.02 -14.11 -1.93
CA ILE A 61 -10.57 -12.96 -1.19
C ILE A 61 -11.93 -13.36 -0.64
N VAL A 62 -12.19 -13.07 0.64
CA VAL A 62 -13.45 -13.47 1.26
C VAL A 62 -14.65 -12.87 0.52
N ASN A 63 -15.63 -13.72 0.23
CA ASN A 63 -16.83 -13.30 -0.48
C ASN A 63 -18.07 -14.06 -0.01
N THR A 64 -18.33 -13.99 1.30
CA THR A 64 -19.51 -14.61 1.92
C THR A 64 -20.64 -13.59 2.04
N LYS A 65 -21.87 -14.04 2.36
CA LYS A 65 -22.99 -13.11 2.63
C LYS A 65 -22.68 -12.08 3.72
N GLN A 66 -21.93 -12.48 4.75
CA GLN A 66 -21.56 -11.60 5.86
C GLN A 66 -20.41 -10.65 5.47
N HIS A 67 -19.49 -11.13 4.63
CA HIS A 67 -18.29 -10.40 4.21
C HIS A 67 -18.13 -10.52 2.68
N PRO A 68 -18.92 -9.77 1.89
CA PRO A 68 -18.92 -9.83 0.42
C PRO A 68 -17.82 -8.92 -0.16
N TYR A 69 -16.57 -9.09 0.28
CA TYR A 69 -15.53 -8.10 -0.02
C TYR A 69 -15.11 -8.11 -1.49
N LEU A 70 -14.98 -9.28 -2.11
CA LEU A 70 -14.70 -9.36 -3.55
C LEU A 70 -15.84 -8.76 -4.38
N ASP A 71 -17.10 -9.01 -3.99
CA ASP A 71 -18.26 -8.39 -4.65
C ASP A 71 -18.24 -6.87 -4.51
N ASN A 72 -17.88 -6.36 -3.32
CA ASN A 72 -17.75 -4.92 -3.09
C ASN A 72 -16.66 -4.29 -3.98
N VAL A 73 -15.51 -4.94 -4.12
CA VAL A 73 -14.40 -4.48 -4.98
C VAL A 73 -14.81 -4.47 -6.45
N THR A 74 -15.41 -5.56 -6.94
CA THR A 74 -15.87 -5.61 -8.34
C THR A 74 -17.03 -4.65 -8.60
N ASN A 75 -17.89 -4.39 -7.60
CA ASN A 75 -18.91 -3.36 -7.71
C ASN A 75 -18.30 -1.96 -7.83
N ALA A 76 -17.26 -1.65 -7.04
CA ALA A 76 -16.52 -0.39 -7.19
C ALA A 76 -15.89 -0.28 -8.58
N ALA A 77 -15.30 -1.36 -9.10
CA ALA A 77 -14.73 -1.38 -10.45
C ALA A 77 -15.75 -1.14 -11.57
N ARG A 78 -16.99 -1.63 -11.42
CA ARG A 78 -18.08 -1.35 -12.37
C ARG A 78 -18.57 0.10 -12.31
N ILE A 79 -18.63 0.69 -11.11
CA ILE A 79 -19.09 2.08 -10.92
C ILE A 79 -18.03 3.05 -11.41
N GLU A 80 -16.78 2.84 -11.01
CA GLU A 80 -15.63 3.69 -11.34
C GLU A 80 -14.88 3.12 -12.56
N SER A 81 -15.61 2.91 -13.66
CA SER A 81 -15.09 2.23 -14.87
C SER A 81 -13.84 2.89 -15.47
N ASP A 82 -13.69 4.20 -15.25
CA ASP A 82 -12.66 5.03 -15.85
C ASP A 82 -11.45 5.27 -14.93
N ARG A 83 -11.41 4.58 -13.79
CA ARG A 83 -10.33 4.61 -12.79
C ARG A 83 -9.71 3.25 -12.60
N MET A 84 -8.41 3.23 -12.38
CA MET A 84 -7.70 2.02 -11.97
C MET A 84 -8.11 1.61 -10.54
N ILE A 85 -8.44 0.33 -10.37
CA ILE A 85 -8.80 -0.33 -9.12
C ILE A 85 -7.70 -1.34 -8.77
N GLY A 86 -6.84 -0.98 -7.83
CA GLY A 86 -5.78 -1.84 -7.35
C GLY A 86 -6.29 -2.77 -6.26
N ILE A 87 -5.86 -4.03 -6.30
CA ILE A 87 -6.04 -4.98 -5.20
C ILE A 87 -4.65 -5.40 -4.75
N PHE A 88 -4.18 -4.80 -3.66
CA PHE A 88 -2.88 -5.08 -3.08
C PHE A 88 -2.94 -6.35 -2.23
N VAL A 89 -2.29 -7.42 -2.69
CA VAL A 89 -2.40 -8.76 -2.12
C VAL A 89 -1.06 -9.28 -1.63
N ASP A 90 -1.12 -10.12 -0.60
CA ASP A 90 0.01 -10.88 -0.11
C ASP A 90 -0.50 -12.17 0.57
N GLY A 91 0.33 -13.20 0.57
CA GLY A 91 -0.05 -14.55 1.01
C GLY A 91 0.58 -15.62 0.13
N ASP A 92 0.70 -16.82 0.70
CA ASP A 92 1.33 -17.96 0.03
C ASP A 92 0.35 -18.64 -0.96
N PHE A 93 -0.06 -17.87 -1.99
CA PHE A 93 -1.07 -18.29 -2.97
C PHE A 93 -0.59 -19.40 -3.90
N SER A 94 -1.47 -20.38 -4.14
CA SER A 94 -1.23 -21.42 -5.14
C SER A 94 -1.26 -20.87 -6.58
N VAL A 95 -0.68 -21.62 -7.52
CA VAL A 95 -0.71 -21.29 -8.96
C VAL A 95 -2.15 -21.14 -9.47
N ASN A 96 -3.08 -21.99 -9.00
CA ASN A 96 -4.50 -21.91 -9.38
C ASN A 96 -5.15 -20.62 -8.88
N GLN A 97 -4.80 -20.17 -7.67
CA GLN A 97 -5.29 -18.90 -7.12
C GLN A 97 -4.71 -17.70 -7.85
N LYS A 98 -3.41 -17.70 -8.18
CA LYS A 98 -2.81 -16.67 -9.05
C LYS A 98 -3.48 -16.65 -10.44
N THR A 99 -3.86 -17.81 -10.96
CA THR A 99 -4.64 -17.92 -12.22
C THR A 99 -6.04 -17.31 -12.08
N ALA A 100 -6.72 -17.52 -10.94
CA ALA A 100 -8.01 -16.90 -10.65
C ALA A 100 -7.90 -15.37 -10.55
N PHE A 101 -6.83 -14.85 -9.94
CA PHE A 101 -6.51 -13.42 -9.94
C PHE A 101 -6.30 -12.87 -11.36
N SER A 102 -5.49 -13.54 -12.19
CA SER A 102 -5.31 -13.12 -13.59
C SER A 102 -6.60 -13.18 -14.41
N LYS A 103 -7.51 -14.10 -14.08
CA LYS A 103 -8.85 -14.12 -14.69
C LYS A 103 -9.67 -12.91 -14.26
N LEU A 104 -9.60 -12.49 -12.99
CA LEU A 104 -10.28 -11.31 -12.49
C LEU A 104 -9.84 -10.03 -13.23
N GLU A 105 -8.54 -9.86 -13.47
CA GLU A 105 -8.00 -8.73 -14.27
C GLU A 105 -8.48 -8.77 -15.72
N ARG A 106 -8.64 -9.95 -16.31
CA ARG A 106 -9.19 -10.09 -17.67
C ARG A 106 -10.69 -9.79 -17.73
N ASP A 107 -11.42 -10.14 -16.67
CA ASP A 107 -12.86 -9.94 -16.58
C ASP A 107 -13.22 -8.47 -16.27
N PHE A 108 -12.29 -7.70 -15.68
CA PHE A 108 -12.42 -6.27 -15.37
C PHE A 108 -11.17 -5.50 -15.80
N GLU A 109 -11.23 -4.81 -16.95
CA GLU A 109 -10.09 -4.13 -17.57
C GLU A 109 -9.42 -3.07 -16.67
N ASN A 110 -10.16 -2.48 -15.73
CA ASN A 110 -9.66 -1.48 -14.81
C ASN A 110 -9.19 -2.05 -13.46
N VAL A 111 -9.20 -3.38 -13.27
CA VAL A 111 -8.69 -4.04 -12.05
C VAL A 111 -7.26 -4.50 -12.24
N MET A 112 -6.40 -4.22 -11.26
CA MET A 112 -5.00 -4.63 -11.23
C MET A 112 -4.67 -5.34 -9.91
N ILE A 113 -4.14 -6.55 -9.99
CA ILE A 113 -3.66 -7.32 -8.84
C ILE A 113 -2.19 -6.98 -8.60
N ILE A 114 -1.88 -6.51 -7.40
CA ILE A 114 -0.54 -6.05 -7.04
C ILE A 114 -0.03 -6.95 -5.92
N TYR A 115 0.90 -7.85 -6.22
CA TYR A 115 1.51 -8.70 -5.20
C TYR A 115 2.56 -7.91 -4.42
N ARG A 116 2.54 -7.98 -3.08
CA ARG A 116 3.54 -7.32 -2.23
C ARG A 116 4.97 -7.72 -2.58
N GLU A 117 5.20 -8.98 -2.94
CA GLU A 117 6.52 -9.49 -3.32
C GLU A 117 7.10 -8.83 -4.59
N ASP A 118 6.25 -8.26 -5.46
CA ASP A 118 6.66 -7.63 -6.72
C ASP A 118 6.94 -6.12 -6.57
N VAL A 119 6.65 -5.53 -5.40
CA VAL A 119 6.82 -4.10 -5.15
C VAL A 119 8.07 -3.84 -4.31
N ASP A 120 8.98 -3.01 -4.84
CA ASP A 120 10.18 -2.58 -4.10
C ASP A 120 9.85 -1.49 -3.07
N PHE A 121 9.90 -1.86 -1.79
CA PHE A 121 9.76 -0.95 -0.66
C PHE A 121 11.09 -0.63 0.04
N SER A 122 12.24 -1.05 -0.51
CA SER A 122 13.55 -0.92 0.13
C SER A 122 13.94 0.51 0.50
N MET A 123 13.46 1.50 -0.26
CA MET A 123 13.67 2.93 0.02
C MET A 123 13.07 3.40 1.36
N TYR A 124 12.12 2.64 1.92
CA TYR A 124 11.50 2.91 3.23
C TYR A 124 12.03 1.98 4.33
N ASP A 125 12.95 1.08 4.00
CA ASP A 125 13.46 0.12 4.97
C ASP A 125 14.44 0.78 5.95
N ARG A 126 14.55 0.16 7.11
CA ARG A 126 15.55 0.51 8.11
C ARG A 126 16.02 -0.77 8.77
N LYS A 127 17.33 -0.87 9.01
CA LYS A 127 17.89 -1.98 9.77
C LYS A 127 17.29 -2.02 11.16
N LEU A 128 16.97 -3.22 11.62
CA LEU A 128 16.49 -3.43 12.98
C LEU A 128 17.60 -3.02 13.96
N SER A 129 18.85 -3.40 13.68
CA SER A 129 19.99 -3.05 14.51
C SER A 129 20.12 -1.54 14.73
N ASP A 130 19.97 -0.72 13.71
CA ASP A 130 20.00 0.75 13.84
C ASP A 130 18.87 1.26 14.76
N ILE A 131 17.66 0.70 14.65
CA ILE A 131 16.52 1.03 15.53
C ILE A 131 16.83 0.66 16.99
N TYR A 132 17.36 -0.54 17.23
CA TYR A 132 17.75 -0.96 18.59
C TYR A 132 18.83 -0.05 19.17
N HIS A 133 19.85 0.34 18.39
CA HIS A 133 20.90 1.25 18.86
C HIS A 133 20.32 2.62 19.27
N ASP A 134 19.43 3.19 18.46
CA ASP A 134 18.77 4.46 18.81
C ASP A 134 18.00 4.36 20.13
N ILE A 135 17.20 3.30 20.30
CA ILE A 135 16.38 3.11 21.51
C ILE A 135 17.27 2.86 22.72
N ILE A 136 18.31 2.02 22.61
CA ILE A 136 19.25 1.75 23.71
C ILE A 136 20.00 3.03 24.11
N CYS A 137 20.46 3.82 23.14
CA CYS A 137 21.10 5.11 23.42
C CYS A 137 20.15 6.07 24.14
N GLU A 138 18.89 6.19 23.69
CA GLU A 138 17.88 7.01 24.36
C GLU A 138 17.66 6.57 25.81
N GLN A 139 17.52 5.25 26.04
CA GLN A 139 17.37 4.70 27.40
C GLN A 139 18.59 4.99 28.27
N ARG A 140 19.82 4.81 27.75
CA ARG A 140 21.07 5.06 28.50
C ARG A 140 21.29 6.53 28.83
N LEU A 141 20.74 7.46 28.04
CA LEU A 141 20.82 8.89 28.30
C LEU A 141 19.93 9.34 29.47
N ARG A 142 19.06 8.47 30.00
CA ARG A 142 18.26 8.79 31.20
C ARG A 142 19.11 8.75 32.46
N THR A 143 18.67 9.48 33.49
CA THR A 143 19.22 9.41 34.85
C THR A 143 19.02 8.02 35.43
N GLU A 144 19.91 7.58 36.33
CA GLU A 144 19.90 6.23 36.92
C GLU A 144 18.52 5.80 37.41
N ASP A 145 17.82 6.65 38.17
CA ASP A 145 16.49 6.34 38.73
C ASP A 145 15.35 6.28 37.69
N LYS A 146 15.61 6.65 36.43
CA LYS A 146 14.63 6.67 35.33
C LYS A 146 14.99 5.73 34.20
N ARG A 147 16.12 5.02 34.30
CA ARG A 147 16.49 3.99 33.34
C ARG A 147 15.62 2.76 33.57
N ASP A 148 15.03 2.26 32.50
CA ASP A 148 14.35 0.97 32.54
C ASP A 148 15.39 -0.13 32.25
N GLU A 149 16.00 -0.63 33.31
CA GLU A 149 17.02 -1.68 33.22
C GLU A 149 16.46 -3.00 32.67
N TYR A 150 15.18 -3.29 32.88
CA TYR A 150 14.56 -4.48 32.29
C TYR A 150 14.47 -4.34 30.77
N LEU A 151 13.95 -3.20 30.30
CA LEU A 151 13.84 -2.91 28.87
C LEU A 151 15.23 -2.85 28.21
N LEU A 152 16.22 -2.21 28.83
CA LEU A 152 17.59 -2.16 28.31
C LEU A 152 18.18 -3.56 28.11
N ASN A 153 18.08 -4.42 29.12
CA ASN A 153 18.58 -5.80 29.03
C ASN A 153 17.87 -6.61 27.94
N LEU A 154 16.57 -6.41 27.76
CA LEU A 154 15.79 -7.05 26.70
C LEU A 154 16.25 -6.57 25.32
N LEU A 155 16.34 -5.26 25.10
CA LEU A 155 16.76 -4.66 23.84
C LEU A 155 18.17 -5.10 23.44
N GLU A 156 19.11 -5.14 24.38
CA GLU A 156 20.46 -5.61 24.13
C GLU A 156 20.52 -7.10 23.78
N LYS A 157 19.65 -7.91 24.40
CA LYS A 157 19.53 -9.34 24.08
C LYS A 157 18.98 -9.53 22.67
N GLU A 158 17.87 -8.88 22.34
CA GLU A 158 17.23 -8.98 21.03
C GLU A 158 18.18 -8.50 19.91
N LEU A 159 18.92 -7.41 20.14
CA LEU A 159 19.93 -6.92 19.20
C LEU A 159 21.00 -7.97 18.88
N ARG A 160 21.47 -8.74 19.87
CA ARG A 160 22.47 -9.80 19.66
C ARG A 160 21.96 -10.98 18.83
N GLU A 161 20.64 -11.19 18.77
CA GLU A 161 20.00 -12.29 18.04
C GLU A 161 19.71 -11.95 16.58
N ILE A 162 19.89 -10.68 16.16
CA ILE A 162 19.68 -10.24 14.78
C ILE A 162 20.85 -10.70 13.90
N SER A 163 20.56 -11.55 12.91
CA SER A 163 21.53 -11.92 11.88
C SER A 163 21.52 -10.89 10.74
N LYS A 164 22.67 -10.70 10.06
CA LYS A 164 22.79 -9.75 8.94
C LYS A 164 21.79 -9.99 7.81
N ALA A 165 21.37 -11.24 7.61
CA ALA A 165 20.42 -11.60 6.54
C ALA A 165 18.97 -11.19 6.85
N GLN A 166 18.63 -10.94 8.13
CA GLN A 166 17.28 -10.58 8.56
C GLN A 166 17.21 -9.19 9.20
N ASP A 167 18.27 -8.40 9.06
CA ASP A 167 18.40 -7.06 9.64
C ASP A 167 17.65 -6.02 8.79
N SER A 168 16.34 -6.17 8.72
CA SER A 168 15.43 -5.36 7.91
C SER A 168 14.06 -5.32 8.56
N LEU A 169 13.54 -4.12 8.79
CA LEU A 169 12.21 -3.91 9.34
C LEU A 169 11.15 -4.51 8.40
N ILE A 170 11.28 -4.23 7.10
CA ILE A 170 10.36 -4.75 6.08
C ILE A 170 10.36 -6.28 6.06
N SER A 171 11.54 -6.90 6.09
CA SER A 171 11.67 -8.36 6.08
C SER A 171 11.04 -9.00 7.31
N MET A 172 11.15 -8.36 8.49
CA MET A 172 10.49 -8.83 9.71
C MET A 172 8.96 -8.78 9.58
N TYR A 173 8.41 -7.69 9.05
CA TYR A 173 6.96 -7.54 8.87
C TYR A 173 6.40 -8.43 7.75
N ALA A 174 7.16 -8.70 6.69
CA ALA A 174 6.77 -9.62 5.60
C ALA A 174 6.59 -11.07 6.07
N LYS A 175 7.26 -11.47 7.15
CA LYS A 175 7.13 -12.81 7.75
C LYS A 175 5.96 -12.93 8.72
N LYS A 176 5.34 -11.82 9.13
CA LYS A 176 4.15 -11.85 9.98
C LYS A 176 2.94 -12.34 9.18
N ARG A 177 1.91 -12.81 9.89
CA ARG A 177 0.62 -13.29 9.34
C ARG A 177 -0.58 -12.80 10.16
N ASN A 178 -0.46 -11.61 10.75
CA ASN A 178 -1.49 -10.98 11.58
C ASN A 178 -1.78 -9.55 11.09
N HIS A 179 -2.64 -8.80 11.79
CA HIS A 179 -2.99 -7.43 11.38
C HIS A 179 -1.79 -6.49 11.23
N ALA A 180 -0.71 -6.67 12.01
CA ALA A 180 0.48 -5.85 11.90
C ALA A 180 1.19 -5.99 10.53
N TRP A 181 1.09 -7.15 9.88
CA TRP A 181 1.53 -7.36 8.50
C TRP A 181 0.73 -6.49 7.53
N PHE A 182 -0.60 -6.57 7.61
CA PHE A 182 -1.51 -5.78 6.79
C PHE A 182 -1.27 -4.27 6.98
N ASP A 183 -1.28 -3.80 8.22
CA ASP A 183 -1.17 -2.39 8.57
C ASP A 183 0.16 -1.77 8.16
N PHE A 184 1.27 -2.50 8.34
CA PHE A 184 2.60 -2.04 7.97
C PHE A 184 2.70 -1.80 6.46
N PHE A 185 2.31 -2.78 5.65
CA PHE A 185 2.39 -2.66 4.19
C PHE A 185 1.31 -1.75 3.62
N ARG A 186 0.16 -1.56 4.28
CA ARG A 186 -0.81 -0.51 3.93
C ARG A 186 -0.14 0.85 3.95
N ASN A 187 0.60 1.15 5.02
CA ASN A 187 1.24 2.46 5.16
C ASN A 187 2.32 2.67 4.08
N LEU A 188 3.09 1.63 3.74
CA LEU A 188 4.07 1.71 2.65
C LEU A 188 3.41 1.86 1.27
N ALA A 189 2.29 1.20 1.04
CA ALA A 189 1.50 1.37 -0.17
C ALA A 189 0.93 2.79 -0.29
N LEU A 190 0.48 3.39 0.82
CA LEU A 190 0.04 4.79 0.86
C LEU A 190 1.19 5.79 0.63
N LEU A 191 2.42 5.45 1.03
CA LEU A 191 3.60 6.26 0.73
C LEU A 191 3.99 6.22 -0.75
N LYS A 192 3.82 5.06 -1.42
CA LYS A 192 3.96 4.97 -2.88
C LYS A 192 2.79 5.64 -3.62
N ALA A 193 1.60 5.63 -3.02
CA ALA A 193 0.38 6.16 -3.61
C ALA A 193 0.20 5.65 -5.06
N GLY A 194 0.06 6.55 -6.04
CA GLY A 194 -0.11 6.19 -7.45
C GLY A 194 1.07 5.40 -8.07
N GLU A 195 2.28 5.47 -7.49
CA GLU A 195 3.47 4.76 -7.99
C GLU A 195 3.44 3.24 -7.73
N ILE A 196 2.44 2.75 -6.99
CA ILE A 196 2.27 1.30 -6.76
C ILE A 196 1.62 0.58 -7.95
N PHE A 197 0.96 1.33 -8.84
CA PHE A 197 0.35 0.86 -10.08
C PHE A 197 1.37 0.91 -11.23
#